data_AF-A0A2A4QC88-F1
#
_entry.id   AF-A0A2A4QC88-F1
#
_cell.length_a   1.000
_cell.length_b   1.000
_cell.length_c   1.000
_cell.angle_alpha   90.00
_cell.angle_beta   90.00
_cell.angle_gamma   90.00
#
_symmetry.space_group_name_H-M   'P 1'
#
loop_
_entity.id
_entity.type
_entity.pdbx_description
1 polymer ?
#
loop_
_entity_poly.entity_id
_entity_poly.type
_entity_poly.pdbx_seq_one_letter_code
_entity_poly.pdbx_strand_id
1 'polypeptide(L)'
;MQFMEYSSFIFVTYLSLVRRPTLFGAYLVLANKMRLTLVFWLLASLYCYSQTSIRGIVKDAETDEPLSYCAVAIKGSSKGSVTNMEGAFKISVSNKDTLLFSFIGYNTLSIPVAVMYKQPEVKLVRKSVQLKEIEVHGNNDYLYEIMDRCRKEINKSSTRVAKVYMELETEIQNQPVELLQCYYNARLNGASIENLILKNGRVGLAAIDNRYFVSLSTSKVICDLHLTSKNEYFPFIPFQYAKSKLKKNFILSLEYSDATSYQIKFSPRKNNRTFFKGDVWIERETHSILSITLTGENLSVYPFIPIFSEDSLYNVSLDVTQTYKKNKYNSSVLNHINFNYKMNYISTRALERSNAPLSQFRSRRVTTSGVMYVYDYGSSFTLPYFEYDDEHDDYRKISFLPYNNAFWKSGNGLLTSEKQKYKLSFIEKEGMLLNFYDKDLLASHGTFFETNNIFWKENKRLSHSLSIPRKDTLSQSFINQSYQTDLYNIRVQLFLDINQIGDSIQHLSATVFDVFESFYHLPEQSYTNCFLNIYFDLCEIERQRMEKTLTSRQHTMAEIDAIYKQTVVDMNATTSRYLKEVKLGENTKNLKKWNKIVDEFLGIDNVKLFGL
;
A
#
# COMPACT_ATOMS: atom_id res chain seq x y z
N MET A 1 24.06 -32.50 95.43
CA MET A 1 25.45 -32.43 94.91
C MET A 1 25.50 -33.30 93.67
N GLN A 2 26.04 -32.77 92.56
CA GLN A 2 26.43 -33.49 91.33
C GLN A 2 25.38 -34.23 90.46
N PHE A 3 25.57 -34.02 89.15
CA PHE A 3 25.50 -34.95 88.01
C PHE A 3 24.24 -35.78 87.68
N MET A 4 23.79 -35.52 86.45
CA MET A 4 23.53 -36.44 85.32
C MET A 4 22.66 -37.70 85.47
N GLU A 5 22.01 -37.95 84.33
CA GLU A 5 21.75 -39.23 83.67
C GLU A 5 20.33 -39.85 83.67
N TYR A 6 20.08 -40.43 82.50
CA TYR A 6 19.01 -41.28 81.99
C TYR A 6 17.52 -40.86 81.92
N SER A 7 17.08 -40.91 80.66
CA SER A 7 15.75 -41.04 80.10
C SER A 7 14.95 -42.26 80.59
N SER A 8 13.61 -42.14 80.63
CA SER A 8 12.68 -42.86 79.72
C SER A 8 11.22 -42.87 80.24
N PHE A 9 10.26 -42.71 79.31
CA PHE A 9 8.84 -43.15 79.39
C PHE A 9 7.98 -42.51 80.52
N ILE A 10 6.66 -42.26 80.41
CA ILE A 10 5.66 -42.34 79.32
C ILE A 10 4.65 -41.18 79.52
N PHE A 11 3.93 -40.76 78.47
CA PHE A 11 2.94 -39.67 78.53
C PHE A 11 1.50 -40.15 78.86
N VAL A 12 0.73 -39.33 79.57
CA VAL A 12 -0.67 -39.63 80.01
C VAL A 12 -1.69 -38.70 79.32
N THR A 13 -2.94 -39.16 79.25
CA THR A 13 -4.02 -38.69 78.37
C THR A 13 -5.19 -37.95 79.05
N TYR A 14 -5.76 -37.01 78.29
CA TYR A 14 -7.18 -36.59 78.23
C TYR A 14 -7.96 -36.06 79.46
N LEU A 15 -8.23 -34.74 79.43
CA LEU A 15 -9.54 -34.13 79.12
C LEU A 15 -9.29 -32.64 78.69
N SER A 16 -10.21 -31.81 78.17
CA SER A 16 -11.64 -31.94 77.82
C SER A 16 -11.99 -31.15 76.52
N LEU A 17 -13.11 -30.41 76.46
CA LEU A 17 -13.56 -29.57 75.32
C LEU A 17 -13.72 -28.09 75.72
N VAL A 18 -13.51 -27.16 74.77
CA VAL A 18 -14.54 -26.22 74.22
C VAL A 18 -13.90 -25.06 73.40
N ARG A 19 -14.45 -24.82 72.18
CA ARG A 19 -14.37 -23.62 71.30
C ARG A 19 -12.99 -23.00 70.95
N ARG A 20 -12.64 -23.07 69.65
CA ARG A 20 -12.06 -21.94 68.87
C ARG A 20 -12.63 -21.87 67.44
N PRO A 21 -13.45 -20.87 67.09
CA PRO A 21 -14.02 -20.72 65.74
C PRO A 21 -13.17 -19.78 64.87
N THR A 22 -12.07 -20.26 64.31
CA THR A 22 -11.17 -19.41 63.47
C THR A 22 -10.82 -19.98 62.10
N LEU A 23 -10.78 -21.31 61.93
CA LEU A 23 -10.44 -21.91 60.63
C LEU A 23 -11.61 -21.87 59.63
N PHE A 24 -12.84 -22.18 60.05
CA PHE A 24 -13.99 -22.28 59.15
C PHE A 24 -14.34 -20.93 58.49
N GLY A 25 -14.20 -19.82 59.22
CA GLY A 25 -14.42 -18.47 58.68
C GLY A 25 -13.39 -18.06 57.62
N ALA A 26 -12.12 -18.45 57.79
CA ALA A 26 -11.07 -18.16 56.81
C ALA A 26 -11.32 -18.86 55.47
N TYR A 27 -11.70 -20.14 55.49
CA TYR A 27 -12.10 -20.87 54.28
C TYR A 27 -13.33 -20.26 53.60
N LEU A 28 -14.33 -19.82 54.36
CA LEU A 28 -15.53 -19.16 53.82
C LEU A 28 -15.19 -17.80 53.17
N VAL A 29 -14.30 -17.02 53.77
CA VAL A 29 -13.83 -15.74 53.19
C VAL A 29 -12.96 -15.96 51.94
N LEU A 30 -12.09 -16.97 51.93
CA LEU A 30 -11.31 -17.35 50.75
C LEU A 30 -12.19 -17.85 49.60
N ALA A 31 -13.18 -18.71 49.89
CA ALA A 31 -14.15 -19.19 48.92
C ALA A 31 -15.02 -18.06 48.36
N ASN A 32 -15.46 -17.12 49.20
CA ASN A 32 -16.22 -15.95 48.76
C ASN A 32 -15.36 -14.95 47.95
N LYS A 33 -14.08 -14.76 48.29
CA LYS A 33 -13.14 -13.99 47.46
C LYS A 33 -12.93 -14.66 46.09
N MET A 34 -12.67 -15.96 46.04
CA MET A 34 -12.56 -16.71 44.79
C MET A 34 -13.84 -16.60 43.95
N ARG A 35 -15.02 -16.72 44.57
CA ARG A 35 -16.31 -16.52 43.87
C ARG A 35 -16.47 -15.10 43.33
N LEU A 36 -16.11 -14.05 44.10
CA LEU A 36 -16.13 -12.68 43.60
C LEU A 36 -15.16 -12.49 42.42
N THR A 37 -13.95 -13.03 42.50
CA THR A 37 -12.98 -12.96 41.39
C THR A 37 -13.49 -13.70 40.16
N LEU A 38 -14.07 -14.89 40.32
CA LEU A 38 -14.65 -15.66 39.21
C LEU A 38 -15.82 -14.92 38.56
N VAL A 39 -16.71 -14.32 39.37
CA VAL A 39 -17.83 -13.48 38.90
C VAL A 39 -17.32 -12.22 38.21
N PHE A 40 -16.25 -11.59 38.69
CA PHE A 40 -15.62 -10.44 38.04
C PHE A 40 -15.07 -10.81 36.64
N TRP A 41 -14.39 -11.94 36.50
CA TRP A 41 -13.92 -12.44 35.19
C TRP A 41 -15.07 -12.86 34.26
N LEU A 42 -16.15 -13.44 34.80
CA LEU A 42 -17.38 -13.75 34.06
C LEU A 42 -18.12 -12.48 33.60
N LEU A 43 -18.17 -11.42 34.40
CA LEU A 43 -18.77 -10.15 34.02
C LEU A 43 -17.89 -9.36 33.04
N ALA A 44 -16.56 -9.46 33.16
CA ALA A 44 -15.62 -8.85 32.22
C ALA A 44 -15.74 -9.46 30.80
N SER A 45 -16.03 -10.76 30.67
CA SER A 45 -16.20 -11.39 29.35
C SER A 45 -17.45 -10.91 28.59
N LEU A 46 -18.46 -10.37 29.29
CA LEU A 46 -19.67 -9.79 28.68
C LEU A 46 -19.43 -8.44 27.98
N TYR A 47 -18.27 -7.81 28.17
CA TYR A 47 -17.91 -6.52 27.54
C TYR A 47 -17.06 -6.65 26.27
N CYS A 48 -16.93 -7.85 25.70
CA CYS A 48 -16.25 -8.03 24.42
C CYS A 48 -17.11 -7.49 23.26
N TYR A 49 -16.92 -6.22 22.90
CA TYR A 49 -17.51 -5.60 21.72
C TYR A 49 -16.90 -6.18 20.44
N SER A 50 -17.44 -7.29 19.95
CA SER A 50 -17.07 -7.82 18.64
C SER A 50 -17.51 -6.84 17.53
N GLN A 51 -16.53 -6.24 16.84
CA GLN A 51 -16.78 -5.56 15.56
C GLN A 51 -17.11 -6.64 14.52
N THR A 52 -18.32 -6.61 13.98
CA THR A 52 -18.84 -7.61 13.04
C THR A 52 -18.66 -7.11 11.61
N SER A 53 -18.30 -7.98 10.66
CA SER A 53 -18.19 -7.56 9.25
C SER A 53 -19.44 -7.93 8.45
N ILE A 54 -20.11 -6.92 7.89
CA ILE A 54 -21.14 -7.12 6.86
C ILE A 54 -20.44 -7.36 5.51
N ARG A 55 -21.00 -8.26 4.71
CA ARG A 55 -20.74 -8.39 3.27
C ARG A 55 -22.04 -8.18 2.52
N GLY A 56 -21.94 -7.67 1.30
CA GLY A 56 -23.09 -7.51 0.42
C GLY A 56 -22.68 -7.20 -1.01
N ILE A 57 -23.68 -6.99 -1.87
CA ILE A 57 -23.52 -6.60 -3.27
C ILE A 57 -24.40 -5.39 -3.55
N VAL A 58 -23.89 -4.42 -4.32
CA VAL A 58 -24.63 -3.25 -4.77
C VAL A 58 -24.86 -3.33 -6.28
N LYS A 59 -26.10 -3.15 -6.69
CA LYS A 59 -26.55 -3.22 -8.08
C LYS A 59 -27.40 -2.02 -8.48
N ASP A 60 -27.51 -1.80 -9.78
CA ASP A 60 -28.54 -0.97 -10.38
C ASP A 60 -29.93 -1.60 -10.13
N ALA A 61 -30.91 -0.79 -9.73
CA ALA A 61 -32.26 -1.28 -9.47
C ALA A 61 -33.05 -1.67 -10.73
N GLU A 62 -32.71 -1.08 -11.89
CA GLU A 62 -33.38 -1.26 -13.18
C GLU A 62 -32.66 -2.30 -14.05
N THR A 63 -31.32 -2.25 -14.14
CA THR A 63 -30.55 -3.15 -15.02
C THR A 63 -30.03 -4.42 -14.33
N ASP A 64 -30.09 -4.50 -12.99
CA ASP A 64 -29.45 -5.53 -12.14
C ASP A 64 -27.91 -5.61 -12.29
N GLU A 65 -27.29 -4.68 -13.03
CA GLU A 65 -25.84 -4.64 -13.24
C GLU A 65 -25.10 -4.27 -11.94
N PRO A 66 -23.93 -4.87 -11.67
CA PRO A 66 -23.14 -4.57 -10.49
C PRO A 66 -22.59 -3.14 -10.52
N LEU A 67 -22.83 -2.37 -9.45
CA LEU A 67 -22.29 -1.02 -9.31
C LEU A 67 -20.89 -1.09 -8.73
N SER A 68 -19.92 -1.19 -9.63
CA SER A 68 -18.48 -1.17 -9.32
C SER A 68 -18.06 0.15 -8.70
N TYR A 69 -17.20 0.09 -7.67
CA TYR A 69 -16.66 1.25 -6.98
C TYR A 69 -17.68 2.19 -6.31
N CYS A 70 -18.88 1.68 -5.98
CA CYS A 70 -19.88 2.32 -5.14
C CYS A 70 -19.37 2.50 -3.70
N ALA A 71 -19.47 3.70 -3.15
CA ALA A 71 -19.02 3.99 -1.80
C ALA A 71 -20.01 3.44 -0.76
N VAL A 72 -19.48 2.82 0.30
CA VAL A 72 -20.23 2.25 1.43
C VAL A 72 -19.66 2.85 2.72
N ALA A 73 -20.37 3.78 3.36
CA ALA A 73 -19.87 4.51 4.54
C ALA A 73 -20.73 4.26 5.78
N ILE A 74 -20.14 4.31 6.97
CA ILE A 74 -20.93 4.33 8.22
C ILE A 74 -21.41 5.76 8.47
N LYS A 75 -22.72 5.95 8.62
CA LYS A 75 -23.36 7.26 8.83
C LYS A 75 -22.75 7.98 10.05
N GLY A 76 -22.22 9.18 9.83
CA GLY A 76 -21.57 9.99 10.86
C GLY A 76 -20.13 9.61 11.20
N SER A 77 -19.55 8.62 10.51
CA SER A 77 -18.17 8.16 10.71
C SER A 77 -17.27 8.54 9.53
N SER A 78 -15.95 8.52 9.75
CA SER A 78 -14.95 8.53 8.67
C SER A 78 -14.68 7.13 8.09
N LYS A 79 -15.13 6.06 8.78
CA LYS A 79 -14.96 4.66 8.35
C LYS A 79 -15.87 4.32 7.17
N GLY A 80 -15.30 3.66 6.17
CA GLY A 80 -16.02 3.20 4.98
C GLY A 80 -15.35 2.01 4.29
N SER A 81 -15.96 1.60 3.19
CA SER A 81 -15.56 0.56 2.25
C SER A 81 -16.08 0.99 0.86
N VAL A 82 -15.75 0.20 -0.15
CA VAL A 82 -16.21 0.39 -1.52
C VAL A 82 -16.46 -0.98 -2.15
N THR A 83 -17.36 -1.04 -3.11
CA THR A 83 -17.60 -2.24 -3.90
C THR A 83 -16.45 -2.53 -4.87
N ASN A 84 -16.22 -3.81 -5.15
CA ASN A 84 -15.29 -4.29 -6.17
C ASN A 84 -15.94 -4.31 -7.58
N MET A 85 -15.28 -4.91 -8.57
CA MET A 85 -15.78 -5.01 -9.95
C MET A 85 -17.09 -5.81 -10.14
N GLU A 86 -17.47 -6.68 -9.20
CA GLU A 86 -18.79 -7.36 -9.19
C GLU A 86 -19.79 -6.67 -8.24
N GLY A 87 -19.53 -5.43 -7.82
CA GLY A 87 -20.41 -4.70 -6.91
C GLY A 87 -20.36 -5.22 -5.45
N ALA A 88 -19.48 -6.15 -5.12
CA ALA A 88 -19.39 -6.76 -3.79
C ALA A 88 -18.52 -5.92 -2.82
N PHE A 89 -18.97 -5.75 -1.57
CA PHE A 89 -18.26 -5.00 -0.52
C PHE A 89 -18.13 -5.78 0.79
N LYS A 90 -17.20 -5.34 1.66
CA LYS A 90 -17.06 -5.83 3.04
C LYS A 90 -16.70 -4.68 3.98
N ILE A 91 -17.50 -4.46 5.02
CA ILE A 91 -17.30 -3.38 5.98
C ILE A 91 -17.46 -3.85 7.43
N SER A 92 -16.55 -3.44 8.32
CA SER A 92 -16.62 -3.72 9.76
C SER A 92 -17.50 -2.68 10.46
N VAL A 93 -18.52 -3.15 11.19
CA VAL A 93 -19.60 -2.36 11.76
C VAL A 93 -20.00 -2.83 13.16
N SER A 94 -20.70 -1.97 13.88
CA SER A 94 -21.51 -2.29 15.04
C SER A 94 -22.96 -2.58 14.62
N ASN A 95 -23.67 -3.42 15.38
CA ASN A 95 -25.10 -3.71 15.15
C ASN A 95 -26.02 -2.48 15.21
N LYS A 96 -25.55 -1.37 15.80
CA LYS A 96 -26.27 -0.09 15.89
C LYS A 96 -25.99 0.86 14.72
N ASP A 97 -25.06 0.52 13.83
CA ASP A 97 -24.64 1.40 12.74
C ASP A 97 -25.67 1.45 11.60
N THR A 98 -25.56 2.49 10.79
CA THR A 98 -26.33 2.65 9.54
C THR A 98 -25.35 2.84 8.39
N LEU A 99 -25.49 2.03 7.34
CA LEU A 99 -24.68 2.14 6.12
C LEU A 99 -25.32 3.13 5.14
N LEU A 100 -24.47 3.96 4.54
CA LEU A 100 -24.79 4.87 3.44
C LEU A 100 -24.15 4.32 2.16
N PHE A 101 -24.98 4.05 1.16
CA PHE A 101 -24.57 3.63 -0.17
C PHE A 101 -24.72 4.81 -1.13
N SER A 102 -23.64 5.21 -1.80
CA SER A 102 -23.66 6.32 -2.75
C SER A 102 -22.86 6.03 -4.01
N PHE A 103 -23.51 6.26 -5.15
CA PHE A 103 -22.93 6.15 -6.48
C PHE A 103 -23.44 7.31 -7.36
N ILE A 104 -22.63 7.81 -8.28
CA ILE A 104 -22.97 9.00 -9.07
C ILE A 104 -24.04 8.66 -10.10
N GLY A 105 -25.05 9.53 -10.19
CA GLY A 105 -26.26 9.28 -10.98
C GLY A 105 -27.35 8.50 -10.23
N TYR A 106 -27.13 8.13 -8.96
CA TYR A 106 -28.08 7.35 -8.15
C TYR A 106 -28.51 8.10 -6.90
N ASN A 107 -29.64 7.68 -6.33
CA ASN A 107 -30.09 8.17 -5.03
C ASN A 107 -29.27 7.51 -3.91
N THR A 108 -28.72 8.33 -3.00
CA THR A 108 -28.01 7.83 -1.80
C THR A 108 -28.99 7.05 -0.93
N LEU A 109 -28.69 5.78 -0.66
CA LEU A 109 -29.54 4.90 0.13
C LEU A 109 -28.93 4.68 1.54
N SER A 110 -29.78 4.69 2.56
CA SER A 110 -29.38 4.58 3.98
C SER A 110 -30.03 3.34 4.60
N ILE A 111 -29.25 2.31 4.94
CA ILE A 111 -29.77 1.02 5.44
C ILE A 111 -29.16 0.71 6.82
N PRO A 112 -29.98 0.46 7.86
CA PRO A 112 -29.47 -0.01 9.16
C PRO A 112 -28.77 -1.38 9.04
N VAL A 113 -27.67 -1.57 9.77
CA VAL A 113 -26.91 -2.84 9.74
C VAL A 113 -27.77 -4.06 10.09
N ALA A 114 -28.73 -3.90 11.00
CA ALA A 114 -29.71 -4.94 11.36
C ALA A 114 -30.54 -5.48 10.16
N VAL A 115 -30.73 -4.68 9.10
CA VAL A 115 -31.42 -5.10 7.87
C VAL A 115 -30.47 -5.85 6.94
N MET A 116 -29.20 -5.40 6.84
CA MET A 116 -28.19 -5.98 5.96
C MET A 116 -27.87 -7.46 6.27
N TYR A 117 -28.01 -7.90 7.53
CA TYR A 117 -27.90 -9.32 7.88
C TYR A 117 -28.96 -10.21 7.23
N LYS A 118 -30.13 -9.65 6.87
CA LYS A 118 -31.24 -10.37 6.23
C LYS A 118 -31.24 -10.19 4.72
N GLN A 119 -30.81 -9.02 4.26
CA GLN A 119 -30.78 -8.64 2.84
C GLN A 119 -29.41 -8.04 2.50
N PRO A 120 -28.44 -8.86 2.04
CA PRO A 120 -27.11 -8.40 1.67
C PRO A 120 -27.04 -7.76 0.26
N GLU A 121 -28.10 -7.88 -0.55
CA GLU A 121 -28.21 -7.20 -1.85
C GLU A 121 -28.84 -5.81 -1.69
N VAL A 122 -28.16 -4.80 -2.22
CA VAL A 122 -28.57 -3.39 -2.21
C VAL A 122 -28.81 -2.93 -3.64
N LYS A 123 -30.04 -2.49 -3.92
CA LYS A 123 -30.40 -1.92 -5.23
C LYS A 123 -30.46 -0.41 -5.16
N LEU A 124 -29.59 0.28 -5.88
CA LEU A 124 -29.62 1.73 -6.01
C LEU A 124 -30.48 2.13 -7.20
N VAL A 125 -31.47 2.98 -6.93
CA VAL A 125 -32.33 3.56 -7.96
C VAL A 125 -31.61 4.76 -8.59
N ARG A 126 -31.56 4.80 -9.93
CA ARG A 126 -31.06 5.96 -10.68
C ARG A 126 -31.82 7.22 -10.28
N LYS A 127 -31.16 8.37 -10.33
CA LYS A 127 -31.85 9.66 -10.22
C LYS A 127 -32.74 9.81 -11.46
N SER A 128 -34.05 9.77 -11.26
CA SER A 128 -35.00 9.87 -12.35
C SER A 128 -34.89 11.23 -13.04
N VAL A 129 -34.60 11.18 -14.34
CA VAL A 129 -34.49 12.38 -15.17
C VAL A 129 -35.89 12.90 -15.48
N GLN A 130 -36.42 13.77 -14.61
CA GLN A 130 -37.36 14.78 -15.08
C GLN A 130 -36.54 15.91 -15.71
N LEU A 131 -36.46 15.90 -17.04
CA LEU A 131 -36.11 17.11 -17.77
C LEU A 131 -37.19 18.15 -17.46
N LYS A 132 -36.90 19.07 -16.54
CA LYS A 132 -37.59 20.36 -16.56
C LYS A 132 -37.33 20.97 -17.92
N GLU A 133 -38.39 21.53 -18.51
CA GLU A 133 -38.35 22.24 -19.78
C GLU A 133 -37.09 23.11 -19.85
N ILE A 134 -36.29 22.91 -20.88
CA ILE A 134 -35.02 23.62 -21.03
C ILE A 134 -35.38 25.09 -21.22
N GLU A 135 -35.13 25.94 -20.22
CA GLU A 135 -35.19 27.38 -20.42
C GLU A 135 -34.14 27.74 -21.48
N VAL A 136 -34.62 27.95 -22.71
CA VAL A 136 -33.78 28.27 -23.86
C VAL A 136 -33.29 29.72 -23.74
N HIS A 137 -32.31 29.93 -22.88
CA HIS A 137 -31.56 31.17 -22.85
C HIS A 137 -30.85 31.33 -24.21
N GLY A 138 -31.10 32.44 -24.91
CA GLY A 138 -30.57 32.69 -26.27
C GLY A 138 -29.04 32.78 -26.39
N ASN A 139 -28.29 32.53 -25.31
CA ASN A 139 -26.84 32.47 -25.28
C ASN A 139 -26.37 31.61 -24.08
N ASN A 140 -25.52 30.62 -24.32
CA ASN A 140 -24.97 29.70 -23.30
C ASN A 140 -24.00 30.37 -22.30
N ASP A 141 -23.98 31.71 -22.18
CA ASP A 141 -23.00 32.45 -21.36
C ASP A 141 -23.05 32.05 -19.87
N TYR A 142 -24.25 31.74 -19.37
CA TYR A 142 -24.48 31.29 -17.99
C TYR A 142 -23.73 29.98 -17.66
N LEU A 143 -23.55 29.06 -18.62
CA LEU A 143 -22.77 27.84 -18.42
C LEU A 143 -21.29 28.17 -18.16
N TYR A 144 -20.75 29.18 -18.84
CA TYR A 144 -19.38 29.65 -18.61
C TYR A 144 -19.22 30.32 -17.23
N GLU A 145 -20.30 30.87 -16.67
CA GLU A 145 -20.31 31.41 -15.29
C GLU A 145 -20.42 30.33 -14.22
N ILE A 146 -21.21 29.28 -14.46
CA ILE A 146 -21.25 28.11 -13.59
C ILE A 146 -19.86 27.45 -13.54
N MET A 147 -19.23 27.27 -14.72
CA MET A 147 -17.87 26.72 -14.82
C MET A 147 -16.82 27.60 -14.11
N ASP A 148 -16.85 28.93 -14.26
CA ASP A 148 -15.89 29.81 -13.59
C ASP A 148 -16.13 29.93 -12.07
N ARG A 149 -17.38 29.79 -11.60
CA ARG A 149 -17.69 29.64 -10.16
C ARG A 149 -17.14 28.32 -9.62
N CYS A 150 -17.43 27.19 -10.28
CA CYS A 150 -16.90 25.89 -9.88
C CYS A 150 -15.36 25.87 -9.86
N ARG A 151 -14.70 26.49 -10.84
CA ARG A 151 -13.24 26.69 -10.86
C ARG A 151 -12.72 27.42 -9.62
N LYS A 152 -13.44 28.46 -9.15
CA LYS A 152 -13.09 29.22 -7.95
C LYS A 152 -13.29 28.38 -6.69
N GLU A 153 -14.35 27.57 -6.61
CA GLU A 153 -14.58 26.68 -5.47
C GLU A 153 -13.52 25.58 -5.36
N ILE A 154 -13.10 24.97 -6.48
CA ILE A 154 -12.01 23.98 -6.52
C ILE A 154 -10.72 24.57 -5.89
N ASN A 155 -10.44 25.84 -6.14
CA ASN A 155 -9.26 26.53 -5.62
C ASN A 155 -9.37 26.98 -4.14
N LYS A 156 -10.53 26.91 -3.48
CA LYS A 156 -10.72 27.27 -2.05
C LYS A 156 -10.38 26.13 -1.07
N SER A 157 -9.63 25.15 -1.53
CA SER A 157 -9.52 23.85 -0.89
C SER A 157 -8.56 23.81 0.30
N SER A 158 -8.83 22.89 1.23
CA SER A 158 -7.95 22.62 2.37
C SER A 158 -7.23 21.27 2.27
N THR A 159 -5.94 21.30 2.59
CA THR A 159 -5.08 20.11 2.66
C THR A 159 -5.57 19.12 3.71
N ARG A 160 -5.46 17.83 3.41
CA ARG A 160 -5.79 16.73 4.35
C ARG A 160 -5.01 15.47 4.00
N VAL A 161 -4.85 14.58 4.97
CA VAL A 161 -4.38 13.21 4.72
C VAL A 161 -5.56 12.27 4.48
N ALA A 162 -5.31 11.20 3.73
CA ALA A 162 -6.22 10.08 3.52
C ALA A 162 -5.42 8.82 3.16
N LYS A 163 -6.08 7.66 3.17
CA LYS A 163 -5.56 6.44 2.56
C LYS A 163 -6.00 6.37 1.11
N VAL A 164 -5.12 5.85 0.24
CA VAL A 164 -5.45 5.54 -1.15
C VAL A 164 -5.13 4.08 -1.42
N TYR A 165 -6.05 3.41 -2.11
CA TYR A 165 -5.77 2.15 -2.79
C TYR A 165 -5.73 2.41 -4.28
N MET A 166 -4.72 1.88 -4.95
CA MET A 166 -4.61 1.88 -6.41
C MET A 166 -4.60 0.45 -6.92
N GLU A 167 -5.31 0.21 -8.02
CA GLU A 167 -5.13 -0.96 -8.87
C GLU A 167 -4.87 -0.50 -10.31
N LEU A 168 -4.03 -1.24 -11.01
CA LEU A 168 -3.70 -1.06 -12.42
C LEU A 168 -3.66 -2.44 -13.09
N GLU A 169 -4.46 -2.62 -14.13
CA GLU A 169 -4.48 -3.81 -14.99
C GLU A 169 -4.04 -3.41 -16.40
N THR A 170 -2.96 -3.99 -16.93
CA THR A 170 -2.60 -3.83 -18.36
C THR A 170 -2.80 -5.14 -19.11
N GLU A 171 -3.43 -5.01 -20.29
CA GLU A 171 -3.58 -6.07 -21.28
C GLU A 171 -2.87 -5.70 -22.59
N ILE A 172 -2.18 -6.67 -23.18
CA ILE A 172 -1.60 -6.58 -24.52
C ILE A 172 -2.24 -7.68 -25.35
N GLN A 173 -2.83 -7.31 -26.49
CA GLN A 173 -3.55 -8.26 -27.37
C GLN A 173 -4.58 -9.13 -26.61
N ASN A 174 -5.25 -8.53 -25.62
CA ASN A 174 -6.24 -9.16 -24.71
C ASN A 174 -5.65 -10.23 -23.74
N GLN A 175 -4.33 -10.31 -23.58
CA GLN A 175 -3.68 -11.09 -22.53
C GLN A 175 -3.27 -10.16 -21.37
N PRO A 176 -3.58 -10.50 -20.10
CA PRO A 176 -3.18 -9.68 -18.96
C PRO A 176 -1.67 -9.83 -18.73
N VAL A 177 -0.95 -8.71 -18.84
CA VAL A 177 0.52 -8.64 -18.69
C VAL A 177 0.96 -7.98 -17.40
N GLU A 178 0.08 -7.22 -16.75
CA GLU A 178 0.37 -6.44 -15.56
C GLU A 178 -0.85 -6.40 -14.65
N LEU A 179 -0.65 -6.66 -13.36
CA LEU A 179 -1.61 -6.39 -12.29
C LEU A 179 -0.85 -5.83 -11.09
N LEU A 180 -0.88 -4.51 -10.94
CA LEU A 180 -0.27 -3.77 -9.84
C LEU A 180 -1.37 -3.37 -8.83
N GLN A 181 -1.11 -3.60 -7.55
CA GLN A 181 -2.02 -3.23 -6.45
C GLN A 181 -1.21 -2.57 -5.34
N CYS A 182 -1.54 -1.32 -5.00
CA CYS A 182 -0.80 -0.50 -4.04
C CYS A 182 -1.70 0.16 -3.01
N TYR A 183 -1.17 0.36 -1.80
CA TYR A 183 -1.74 1.18 -0.76
C TYR A 183 -0.79 2.33 -0.45
N TYR A 184 -1.33 3.54 -0.33
CA TYR A 184 -0.57 4.76 -0.07
C TYR A 184 -1.19 5.56 1.07
N ASN A 185 -0.33 6.34 1.73
CA ASN A 185 -0.74 7.57 2.41
C ASN A 185 -0.79 8.70 1.38
N ALA A 186 -1.94 9.35 1.24
CA ALA A 186 -2.12 10.46 0.34
C ALA A 186 -2.18 11.79 1.09
N ARG A 187 -1.48 12.80 0.57
CA ARG A 187 -1.77 14.21 0.85
C ARG A 187 -2.69 14.71 -0.24
N LEU A 188 -3.89 15.15 0.12
CA LEU A 188 -4.87 15.72 -0.81
C LEU A 188 -4.90 17.23 -0.66
N ASN A 189 -4.89 17.95 -1.78
CA ASN A 189 -5.20 19.37 -1.84
C ASN A 189 -6.55 19.53 -2.58
N GLY A 190 -7.64 19.40 -1.82
CA GLY A 190 -9.00 19.54 -2.33
C GLY A 190 -9.43 18.49 -3.35
N ALA A 191 -9.49 18.92 -4.61
CA ALA A 191 -9.87 18.11 -5.75
C ALA A 191 -8.70 17.31 -6.36
N SER A 192 -7.47 17.50 -5.87
CA SER A 192 -6.27 16.84 -6.40
C SER A 192 -5.49 16.09 -5.31
N ILE A 193 -4.71 15.10 -5.74
CA ILE A 193 -3.69 14.47 -4.92
C ILE A 193 -2.41 15.30 -5.08
N GLU A 194 -1.79 15.67 -3.96
CA GLU A 194 -0.55 16.44 -3.91
C GLU A 194 0.68 15.52 -3.79
N ASN A 195 0.53 14.42 -3.04
CA ASN A 195 1.58 13.40 -2.91
C ASN A 195 0.96 12.03 -2.53
N LEU A 196 1.63 10.94 -2.93
CA LEU A 196 1.38 9.55 -2.54
C LEU A 196 2.66 8.95 -1.96
N ILE A 197 2.61 8.43 -0.73
CA ILE A 197 3.72 7.71 -0.09
C ILE A 197 3.31 6.25 0.06
N LEU A 198 4.06 5.32 -0.54
CA LEU A 198 3.74 3.90 -0.55
C LEU A 198 3.79 3.32 0.88
N LYS A 199 2.72 2.62 1.27
CA LYS A 199 2.65 1.82 2.50
C LYS A 199 3.01 0.37 2.22
N ASN A 200 2.40 -0.21 1.17
CA ASN A 200 2.63 -1.57 0.73
C ASN A 200 2.09 -1.71 -0.70
N GLY A 201 2.65 -2.63 -1.48
CA GLY A 201 2.13 -2.94 -2.81
C GLY A 201 2.61 -4.28 -3.30
N ARG A 202 2.00 -4.79 -4.36
CA ARG A 202 2.36 -6.05 -5.01
C ARG A 202 2.09 -5.96 -6.50
N VAL A 203 2.88 -6.66 -7.30
CA VAL A 203 2.73 -6.63 -8.76
C VAL A 203 2.91 -8.00 -9.38
N GLY A 204 1.97 -8.39 -10.23
CA GLY A 204 2.07 -9.55 -11.08
C GLY A 204 2.40 -9.12 -12.51
N LEU A 205 3.36 -9.81 -13.14
CA LEU A 205 3.79 -9.54 -14.51
C LEU A 205 3.84 -10.83 -15.34
N ALA A 206 3.16 -10.86 -16.48
CA ALA A 206 3.26 -11.96 -17.45
C ALA A 206 4.06 -11.51 -18.67
N ALA A 207 4.87 -12.43 -19.21
CA ALA A 207 5.73 -12.13 -20.36
C ALA A 207 4.98 -12.35 -21.68
N ILE A 208 5.17 -11.45 -22.65
CA ILE A 208 4.80 -11.67 -24.06
C ILE A 208 6.08 -11.60 -24.90
N ASP A 209 6.29 -12.58 -25.77
CA ASP A 209 7.53 -12.72 -26.56
C ASP A 209 8.80 -12.69 -25.69
N ASN A 210 8.77 -13.33 -24.52
CA ASN A 210 9.81 -13.32 -23.47
C ASN A 210 10.19 -11.90 -22.97
N ARG A 211 9.25 -10.95 -23.00
CA ARG A 211 9.43 -9.58 -22.46
C ARG A 211 8.26 -9.22 -21.54
N TYR A 212 8.58 -8.60 -20.40
CA TYR A 212 7.57 -7.99 -19.54
C TYR A 212 7.21 -6.59 -20.04
N PHE A 213 5.95 -6.20 -19.85
CA PHE A 213 5.51 -4.81 -19.91
C PHE A 213 5.52 -4.25 -18.48
N VAL A 214 5.90 -2.98 -18.30
CA VAL A 214 5.85 -2.28 -17.01
C VAL A 214 5.46 -0.82 -17.21
N SER A 215 4.64 -0.28 -16.31
CA SER A 215 4.22 1.12 -16.32
C SER A 215 4.68 1.89 -15.08
N LEU A 216 5.98 2.19 -15.05
CA LEU A 216 6.76 2.58 -13.86
C LEU A 216 6.18 3.77 -13.06
N SER A 217 5.79 4.85 -13.73
CA SER A 217 5.47 6.14 -13.06
C SER A 217 3.98 6.48 -13.00
N THR A 218 3.09 5.50 -13.20
CA THR A 218 1.64 5.73 -13.33
C THR A 218 1.02 6.49 -12.15
N SER A 219 1.39 6.14 -10.90
CA SER A 219 0.86 6.79 -9.69
C SER A 219 1.17 8.29 -9.66
N LYS A 220 2.43 8.66 -9.92
CA LYS A 220 2.91 10.06 -10.01
C LYS A 220 2.23 10.83 -11.14
N VAL A 221 2.16 10.24 -12.34
CA VAL A 221 1.50 10.83 -13.51
C VAL A 221 0.03 11.20 -13.23
N ILE A 222 -0.70 10.37 -12.47
CA ILE A 222 -2.10 10.66 -12.13
C ILE A 222 -2.22 11.76 -11.06
N CYS A 223 -1.23 11.94 -10.18
CA CYS A 223 -1.18 13.08 -9.25
C CYS A 223 -0.99 14.42 -9.98
N ASP A 224 -0.16 14.44 -11.04
CA ASP A 224 0.11 15.64 -11.84
C ASP A 224 -1.12 16.15 -12.64
N LEU A 225 -2.19 15.36 -12.74
CA LEU A 225 -3.44 15.72 -13.41
C LEU A 225 -4.31 16.66 -12.58
N HIS A 226 -3.91 17.93 -12.57
CA HIS A 226 -4.66 19.02 -11.93
C HIS A 226 -5.76 19.62 -12.83
N LEU A 227 -6.93 19.87 -12.25
CA LEU A 227 -8.05 20.48 -12.98
C LEU A 227 -7.87 21.98 -13.26
N THR A 228 -7.19 22.72 -12.39
CA THR A 228 -7.14 24.20 -12.44
C THR A 228 -5.78 24.79 -12.78
N SER A 229 -4.69 24.05 -12.60
CA SER A 229 -3.36 24.37 -13.11
C SER A 229 -3.06 23.60 -14.41
N LYS A 230 -2.10 24.11 -15.18
CA LYS A 230 -1.65 23.50 -16.43
C LYS A 230 -0.30 22.83 -16.21
N ASN A 231 -0.08 21.73 -16.93
CA ASN A 231 1.23 21.14 -17.15
C ASN A 231 1.42 20.95 -18.68
N GLU A 232 2.59 20.48 -19.09
CA GLU A 232 2.91 20.19 -20.49
C GLU A 232 2.59 18.75 -20.90
N TYR A 233 2.28 17.88 -19.93
CA TYR A 233 2.10 16.45 -20.12
C TYR A 233 0.65 16.03 -20.47
N PHE A 234 -0.34 16.85 -20.12
CA PHE A 234 -1.75 16.51 -20.34
C PHE A 234 -2.47 17.48 -21.30
N PRO A 235 -3.47 16.99 -22.05
CA PRO A 235 -4.39 17.84 -22.80
C PRO A 235 -5.08 18.87 -21.90
N PHE A 236 -5.38 20.05 -22.45
CA PHE A 236 -5.99 21.12 -21.68
C PHE A 236 -7.44 20.82 -21.25
N ILE A 237 -7.79 21.29 -20.05
CA ILE A 237 -9.07 21.08 -19.36
C ILE A 237 -9.82 22.42 -19.22
N PRO A 238 -11.17 22.47 -19.30
CA PRO A 238 -11.95 23.71 -19.11
C PRO A 238 -11.57 24.55 -17.89
N PHE A 239 -11.39 23.92 -16.73
CA PHE A 239 -11.11 24.60 -15.46
C PHE A 239 -9.72 25.24 -15.36
N GLN A 240 -8.83 25.01 -16.34
CA GLN A 240 -7.54 25.71 -16.45
C GLN A 240 -7.68 27.12 -17.06
N TYR A 241 -8.91 27.58 -17.35
CA TYR A 241 -9.19 28.87 -17.97
C TYR A 241 -10.29 29.63 -17.23
N ALA A 242 -10.08 30.93 -17.01
CA ALA A 242 -11.15 31.85 -16.58
C ALA A 242 -12.16 32.10 -17.71
N LYS A 243 -13.41 32.47 -17.36
CA LYS A 243 -14.59 32.65 -18.25
C LYS A 243 -14.27 33.07 -19.71
N SER A 244 -13.55 34.18 -19.90
CA SER A 244 -13.21 34.70 -21.24
C SER A 244 -12.33 33.76 -22.07
N LYS A 245 -11.27 33.18 -21.47
CA LYS A 245 -10.42 32.20 -22.17
C LYS A 245 -11.12 30.84 -22.32
N LEU A 246 -11.97 30.45 -21.38
CA LEU A 246 -12.80 29.25 -21.50
C LEU A 246 -13.71 29.35 -22.73
N LYS A 247 -14.43 30.47 -22.89
CA LYS A 247 -15.31 30.73 -24.04
C LYS A 247 -14.60 30.72 -25.39
N LYS A 248 -13.32 31.13 -25.43
CA LYS A 248 -12.47 31.06 -26.64
C LYS A 248 -12.00 29.65 -27.02
N ASN A 249 -11.88 28.73 -26.06
CA ASN A 249 -11.31 27.40 -26.31
C ASN A 249 -12.36 26.28 -26.33
N PHE A 250 -13.48 26.42 -25.60
CA PHE A 250 -14.49 25.37 -25.45
C PHE A 250 -15.88 25.82 -25.89
N ILE A 251 -16.67 24.85 -26.35
CA ILE A 251 -18.12 24.89 -26.50
C ILE A 251 -18.69 24.19 -25.26
N LEU A 252 -19.74 24.77 -24.66
CA LEU A 252 -20.48 24.19 -23.53
C LEU A 252 -21.94 23.97 -23.92
N SER A 253 -22.51 22.85 -23.51
CA SER A 253 -23.94 22.54 -23.60
C SER A 253 -24.44 21.92 -22.31
N LEU A 254 -25.64 22.30 -21.87
CA LEU A 254 -26.31 21.63 -20.77
C LEU A 254 -26.89 20.31 -21.29
N GLU A 255 -26.55 19.20 -20.66
CA GLU A 255 -27.12 17.88 -20.99
C GLU A 255 -28.26 17.51 -20.05
N TYR A 256 -28.06 17.76 -18.76
CA TYR A 256 -29.04 17.47 -17.72
C TYR A 256 -29.00 18.56 -16.64
N SER A 257 -30.14 18.79 -15.98
CA SER A 257 -30.15 19.48 -14.71
C SER A 257 -31.42 19.18 -13.90
N ASP A 258 -31.26 19.01 -12.59
CA ASP A 258 -32.36 18.89 -11.62
C ASP A 258 -32.29 20.05 -10.60
N ALA A 259 -33.05 19.97 -9.51
CA ALA A 259 -33.00 20.97 -8.43
C ALA A 259 -31.65 21.03 -7.68
N THR A 260 -30.79 20.02 -7.83
CA THR A 260 -29.56 19.83 -7.04
C THR A 260 -28.27 20.01 -7.86
N SER A 261 -28.30 19.75 -9.17
CA SER A 261 -27.11 19.63 -10.01
C SER A 261 -27.30 20.06 -11.46
N TYR A 262 -26.19 20.40 -12.12
CA TYR A 262 -26.03 20.56 -13.56
C TYR A 262 -25.09 19.47 -14.09
N GLN A 263 -25.38 18.91 -15.27
CA GLN A 263 -24.41 18.19 -16.10
C GLN A 263 -24.09 19.05 -17.32
N ILE A 264 -22.86 19.52 -17.41
CA ILE A 264 -22.38 20.39 -18.50
C ILE A 264 -21.40 19.61 -19.36
N LYS A 265 -21.78 19.34 -20.61
CA LYS A 265 -20.88 18.82 -21.64
C LYS A 265 -19.94 19.92 -22.14
N PHE A 266 -18.69 19.58 -22.38
CA PHE A 266 -17.67 20.45 -22.95
C PHE A 266 -16.92 19.76 -24.09
N SER A 267 -16.67 20.52 -25.16
CA SER A 267 -15.84 20.09 -26.29
C SER A 267 -14.94 21.22 -26.76
N PRO A 268 -13.73 20.92 -27.27
CA PRO A 268 -12.84 21.96 -27.77
C PRO A 268 -13.38 22.56 -29.08
N ARG A 269 -13.24 23.88 -29.23
CA ARG A 269 -13.58 24.61 -30.46
C ARG A 269 -12.64 24.31 -31.62
N LYS A 270 -11.43 23.85 -31.32
CA LYS A 270 -10.41 23.42 -32.30
C LYS A 270 -10.04 21.99 -32.01
N ASN A 271 -10.26 21.08 -32.95
CA ASN A 271 -9.85 19.69 -32.82
C ASN A 271 -8.37 19.51 -33.24
N ASN A 272 -7.45 19.99 -32.41
CA ASN A 272 -6.00 19.89 -32.62
C ASN A 272 -5.35 18.78 -31.76
N ARG A 273 -6.14 17.95 -31.06
CA ARG A 273 -5.68 16.81 -30.23
C ARG A 273 -4.86 17.20 -28.99
N THR A 274 -4.95 18.48 -28.55
CA THR A 274 -4.32 19.01 -27.31
C THR A 274 -5.32 19.41 -26.23
N PHE A 275 -6.58 19.00 -26.33
CA PHE A 275 -7.66 19.30 -25.37
C PHE A 275 -8.47 18.05 -25.06
N PHE A 276 -8.94 17.91 -23.83
CA PHE A 276 -9.95 16.92 -23.50
C PHE A 276 -11.35 17.36 -23.97
N LYS A 277 -12.21 16.40 -24.30
CA LYS A 277 -13.68 16.54 -24.35
C LYS A 277 -14.29 15.79 -23.16
N GLY A 278 -15.55 16.06 -22.82
CA GLY A 278 -16.23 15.30 -21.76
C GLY A 278 -17.41 16.04 -21.15
N ASP A 279 -17.73 15.71 -19.91
CA ASP A 279 -18.80 16.30 -19.13
C ASP A 279 -18.39 16.53 -17.67
N VAL A 280 -19.08 17.45 -16.99
CA VAL A 280 -18.86 17.75 -15.57
C VAL A 280 -20.19 17.90 -14.85
N TRP A 281 -20.28 17.28 -13.68
CA TRP A 281 -21.40 17.41 -12.76
C TRP A 281 -21.07 18.43 -11.68
N ILE A 282 -21.94 19.43 -11.51
CA ILE A 282 -21.74 20.58 -10.60
C ILE A 282 -22.99 20.76 -9.75
N GLU A 283 -22.84 20.92 -8.44
CA GLU A 283 -23.95 21.19 -7.52
C GLU A 283 -24.47 22.63 -7.70
N ARG A 284 -25.80 22.81 -7.70
CA ARG A 284 -26.45 24.11 -7.96
C ARG A 284 -26.17 25.18 -6.92
N GLU A 285 -26.29 24.84 -5.64
CA GLU A 285 -26.22 25.82 -4.54
C GLU A 285 -24.78 26.31 -4.31
N THR A 286 -23.85 25.37 -4.16
CA THR A 286 -22.47 25.68 -3.79
C THR A 286 -21.54 25.85 -4.98
N HIS A 287 -21.94 25.46 -6.19
CA HIS A 287 -21.06 25.31 -7.37
C HIS A 287 -19.91 24.30 -7.16
N SER A 288 -20.04 23.41 -6.17
CA SER A 288 -19.11 22.30 -5.96
C SER A 288 -19.07 21.34 -7.15
N ILE A 289 -17.87 20.90 -7.53
CA ILE A 289 -17.71 19.77 -8.45
C ILE A 289 -18.15 18.46 -7.80
N LEU A 290 -18.91 17.65 -8.54
CA LEU A 290 -19.40 16.33 -8.13
C LEU A 290 -18.69 15.20 -8.89
N SER A 291 -18.46 15.40 -10.19
CA SER A 291 -17.56 14.56 -11.01
C SER A 291 -17.14 15.29 -12.28
N ILE A 292 -16.06 14.84 -12.92
CA ILE A 292 -15.67 15.24 -14.27
C ILE A 292 -15.16 14.03 -15.05
N THR A 293 -15.59 13.91 -16.30
CA THR A 293 -15.08 12.96 -17.30
C THR A 293 -14.17 13.72 -18.28
N LEU A 294 -13.00 13.17 -18.57
CA LEU A 294 -12.00 13.68 -19.49
C LEU A 294 -11.66 12.59 -20.52
N THR A 295 -12.09 12.74 -21.76
CA THR A 295 -11.80 11.81 -22.86
C THR A 295 -10.90 12.49 -23.89
N GLY A 296 -9.83 11.79 -24.27
CA GLY A 296 -8.88 12.19 -25.29
C GLY A 296 -8.57 11.02 -26.22
N GLU A 297 -8.75 11.21 -27.53
CA GLU A 297 -8.53 10.19 -28.57
C GLU A 297 -7.39 10.63 -29.49
N ASN A 298 -6.44 9.73 -29.77
CA ASN A 298 -5.29 9.99 -30.65
C ASN A 298 -4.55 11.32 -30.32
N LEU A 299 -4.30 11.52 -29.03
CA LEU A 299 -3.71 12.73 -28.45
C LEU A 299 -2.32 13.03 -29.02
N SER A 300 -1.99 14.31 -29.13
CA SER A 300 -0.63 14.78 -29.46
C SER A 300 0.12 15.35 -28.25
N VAL A 301 -0.51 15.34 -27.07
CA VAL A 301 0.06 15.71 -25.77
C VAL A 301 -0.41 14.65 -24.78
N TYR A 302 0.53 13.94 -24.16
CA TYR A 302 0.27 12.84 -23.24
C TYR A 302 1.50 12.59 -22.33
N PRO A 303 1.32 12.02 -21.13
CA PRO A 303 2.37 11.89 -20.12
C PRO A 303 3.27 10.64 -20.28
N PHE A 304 3.07 9.85 -21.34
CA PHE A 304 3.73 8.56 -21.55
C PHE A 304 4.91 8.69 -22.51
N ILE A 305 6.06 8.12 -22.12
CA ILE A 305 7.23 7.95 -22.98
C ILE A 305 7.64 6.47 -22.98
N PRO A 306 8.25 5.95 -24.07
CA PRO A 306 8.89 4.63 -24.04
C PRO A 306 10.09 4.65 -23.09
N ILE A 307 10.39 3.50 -22.47
CA ILE A 307 11.55 3.34 -21.57
C ILE A 307 12.88 3.46 -22.34
N PHE A 308 12.87 3.15 -23.64
CA PHE A 308 14.04 3.15 -24.51
C PHE A 308 13.82 4.09 -25.69
N SER A 309 14.85 4.87 -26.04
CA SER A 309 14.82 5.93 -27.06
C SER A 309 14.47 5.43 -28.47
N GLU A 310 14.69 4.15 -28.76
CA GLU A 310 14.50 3.55 -30.07
C GLU A 310 13.08 3.00 -30.26
N ASP A 311 12.30 2.87 -29.19
CA ASP A 311 10.90 2.44 -29.25
C ASP A 311 9.97 3.65 -29.50
N SER A 312 8.69 3.43 -29.81
CA SER A 312 7.74 4.52 -30.13
C SER A 312 6.30 4.24 -29.74
N LEU A 313 5.55 5.32 -29.48
CA LEU A 313 4.14 5.33 -29.07
C LEU A 313 3.27 6.04 -30.10
N TYR A 314 2.12 5.45 -30.45
CA TYR A 314 1.15 6.01 -31.37
C TYR A 314 -0.29 5.78 -30.92
N ASN A 315 -1.22 6.58 -31.46
CA ASN A 315 -2.67 6.50 -31.19
C ASN A 315 -3.03 6.55 -29.69
N VAL A 316 -2.23 7.28 -28.90
CA VAL A 316 -2.42 7.41 -27.45
C VAL A 316 -3.80 8.01 -27.17
N SER A 317 -4.59 7.31 -26.39
CA SER A 317 -5.92 7.73 -25.95
C SER A 317 -6.01 7.57 -24.44
N LEU A 318 -6.72 8.48 -23.78
CA LEU A 318 -6.78 8.61 -22.32
C LEU A 318 -8.18 9.03 -21.90
N ASP A 319 -8.80 8.23 -21.03
CA ASP A 319 -10.10 8.44 -20.43
C ASP A 319 -9.95 8.52 -18.92
N VAL A 320 -10.27 9.66 -18.30
CA VAL A 320 -10.18 9.85 -16.84
C VAL A 320 -11.52 10.33 -16.29
N THR A 321 -12.01 9.67 -15.24
CA THR A 321 -13.18 10.14 -14.48
C THR A 321 -12.77 10.39 -13.03
N GLN A 322 -12.79 11.67 -12.62
CA GLN A 322 -12.59 12.05 -11.22
C GLN A 322 -13.96 12.28 -10.56
N THR A 323 -14.13 11.78 -9.34
CA THR A 323 -15.37 11.91 -8.57
C THR A 323 -15.11 12.54 -7.21
N TYR A 324 -16.10 13.26 -6.69
CA TYR A 324 -15.99 14.00 -5.45
C TYR A 324 -17.16 13.72 -4.52
N LYS A 325 -16.90 13.80 -3.21
CA LYS A 325 -17.95 13.78 -2.19
C LYS A 325 -17.81 14.97 -1.26
N LYS A 326 -18.92 15.39 -0.66
CA LYS A 326 -18.92 16.39 0.40
C LYS A 326 -18.35 15.80 1.68
N ASN A 327 -17.53 16.58 2.37
CA ASN A 327 -17.07 16.28 3.72
C ASN A 327 -17.95 16.98 4.78
N LYS A 328 -17.66 16.76 6.07
CA LYS A 328 -18.36 17.37 7.23
C LYS A 328 -18.40 18.92 7.25
N TYR A 329 -17.56 19.59 6.47
CA TYR A 329 -17.50 21.04 6.28
C TYR A 329 -18.08 21.48 4.93
N ASN A 330 -18.90 20.64 4.28
CA ASN A 330 -19.56 20.88 2.99
C ASN A 330 -18.64 21.13 1.78
N SER A 331 -17.32 21.06 1.94
CA SER A 331 -16.35 21.15 0.84
C SER A 331 -16.17 19.81 0.12
N SER A 332 -15.93 19.88 -1.19
CA SER A 332 -15.72 18.71 -2.04
C SER A 332 -14.32 18.14 -1.85
N VAL A 333 -14.22 16.82 -1.73
CA VAL A 333 -12.96 16.07 -1.68
C VAL A 333 -12.94 15.00 -2.74
N LEU A 334 -11.77 14.75 -3.31
CA LEU A 334 -11.55 13.63 -4.22
C LEU A 334 -11.97 12.31 -3.54
N ASN A 335 -12.76 11.52 -4.26
CA ASN A 335 -13.33 10.24 -3.83
C ASN A 335 -12.76 9.08 -4.64
N HIS A 336 -12.68 9.23 -5.96
CA HIS A 336 -12.24 8.18 -6.87
C HIS A 336 -11.66 8.79 -8.15
N ILE A 337 -10.61 8.17 -8.70
CA ILE A 337 -10.12 8.42 -10.06
C ILE A 337 -10.20 7.09 -10.82
N ASN A 338 -11.06 6.99 -11.84
CA ASN A 338 -10.87 6.00 -12.91
C ASN A 338 -9.92 6.61 -13.93
N PHE A 339 -8.94 5.87 -14.42
CA PHE A 339 -8.09 6.28 -15.53
C PHE A 339 -7.80 5.09 -16.43
N ASN A 340 -8.13 5.21 -17.72
CA ASN A 340 -7.86 4.20 -18.72
C ASN A 340 -7.02 4.81 -19.83
N TYR A 341 -6.03 4.09 -20.32
CA TYR A 341 -5.27 4.51 -21.48
C TYR A 341 -5.04 3.39 -22.48
N LYS A 342 -4.96 3.77 -23.75
CA LYS A 342 -4.77 2.87 -24.89
C LYS A 342 -3.69 3.45 -25.78
N MET A 343 -2.75 2.62 -26.22
CA MET A 343 -1.69 3.03 -27.13
C MET A 343 -1.21 1.86 -27.99
N ASN A 344 -0.67 2.19 -29.17
CA ASN A 344 0.12 1.25 -29.95
C ASN A 344 1.60 1.49 -29.63
N TYR A 345 2.26 0.48 -29.05
CA TYR A 345 3.69 0.50 -28.76
C TYR A 345 4.44 -0.33 -29.81
N ILE A 346 5.47 0.26 -30.41
CA ILE A 346 6.37 -0.39 -31.36
C ILE A 346 7.76 -0.44 -30.74
N SER A 347 8.36 -1.63 -30.68
CA SER A 347 9.76 -1.80 -30.27
C SER A 347 10.61 -2.20 -31.47
N THR A 348 11.64 -1.40 -31.75
CA THR A 348 12.62 -1.60 -32.83
C THR A 348 13.73 -2.57 -32.42
N ARG A 349 14.04 -2.63 -31.12
CA ARG A 349 15.03 -3.50 -30.44
C ARG A 349 14.75 -5.01 -30.53
N ALA A 350 13.79 -5.43 -31.36
CA ALA A 350 13.60 -6.83 -31.73
C ALA A 350 14.42 -7.23 -32.98
N LEU A 351 14.79 -6.26 -33.81
CA LEU A 351 15.46 -6.48 -35.10
C LEU A 351 16.95 -6.83 -34.92
N GLU A 352 17.68 -6.08 -34.09
CA GLU A 352 19.14 -6.19 -33.94
C GLU A 352 19.63 -7.57 -33.47
N ARG A 353 18.80 -8.33 -32.76
CA ARG A 353 19.15 -9.66 -32.23
C ARG A 353 18.72 -10.83 -33.10
N SER A 354 18.01 -10.61 -34.22
CA SER A 354 17.30 -11.69 -34.91
C SER A 354 17.49 -11.76 -36.42
N ASN A 355 18.11 -10.77 -37.08
CA ASN A 355 18.11 -10.63 -38.55
C ASN A 355 16.69 -10.73 -39.18
N ALA A 356 15.65 -10.45 -38.39
CA ALA A 356 14.27 -10.56 -38.84
C ALA A 356 13.95 -9.45 -39.86
N PRO A 357 13.10 -9.72 -40.85
CA PRO A 357 12.69 -8.70 -41.82
C PRO A 357 11.92 -7.56 -41.14
N LEU A 358 12.06 -6.35 -41.68
CA LEU A 358 11.37 -5.12 -41.23
C LEU A 358 9.83 -5.26 -41.12
N SER A 359 9.23 -6.24 -41.80
CA SER A 359 7.81 -6.58 -41.64
C SER A 359 7.44 -7.13 -40.25
N GLN A 360 8.41 -7.43 -39.37
CA GLN A 360 8.20 -7.87 -37.99
C GLN A 360 8.09 -6.74 -36.95
N PHE A 361 7.80 -5.49 -37.33
CA PHE A 361 7.35 -4.47 -36.37
C PHE A 361 6.02 -4.89 -35.72
N ARG A 362 6.11 -5.68 -34.63
CA ARG A 362 4.96 -6.07 -33.81
C ARG A 362 4.47 -4.85 -33.04
N SER A 363 3.60 -4.09 -33.68
CA SER A 363 2.77 -3.08 -33.03
C SER A 363 1.90 -3.78 -31.98
N ARG A 364 2.19 -3.52 -30.71
CA ARG A 364 1.45 -4.07 -29.57
C ARG A 364 0.41 -3.05 -29.16
N ARG A 365 -0.87 -3.41 -29.32
CA ARG A 365 -1.97 -2.65 -28.71
C ARG A 365 -1.96 -2.91 -27.21
N VAL A 366 -1.55 -1.90 -26.46
CA VAL A 366 -1.57 -1.85 -25.00
C VAL A 366 -2.90 -1.20 -24.60
N THR A 367 -3.63 -1.82 -23.67
CA THR A 367 -4.81 -1.25 -23.02
C THR A 367 -4.63 -1.40 -21.52
N THR A 368 -4.69 -0.29 -20.80
CA THR A 368 -4.54 -0.24 -19.35
C THR A 368 -5.77 0.37 -18.72
N SER A 369 -6.23 -0.24 -17.64
CA SER A 369 -7.32 0.24 -16.81
C SER A 369 -6.83 0.38 -15.37
N GLY A 370 -7.02 1.56 -14.79
CA GLY A 370 -6.55 1.91 -13.47
C GLY A 370 -7.62 2.62 -12.64
N VAL A 371 -7.54 2.39 -11.34
CA VAL A 371 -8.42 2.96 -10.32
C VAL A 371 -7.57 3.45 -9.17
N MET A 372 -7.87 4.66 -8.67
CA MET A 372 -7.50 5.10 -7.33
C MET A 372 -8.76 5.38 -6.51
N TYR A 373 -8.88 4.73 -5.36
CA TYR A 373 -9.96 4.95 -4.40
C TYR A 373 -9.44 5.61 -3.12
N VAL A 374 -10.11 6.67 -2.67
CA VAL A 374 -9.71 7.50 -1.53
C VAL A 374 -10.63 7.25 -0.33
N TYR A 375 -10.04 6.89 0.82
CA TYR A 375 -10.78 6.50 2.02
C TYR A 375 -10.07 6.89 3.33
N ASP A 376 -10.75 6.63 4.47
CA ASP A 376 -10.28 6.97 5.82
C ASP A 376 -9.71 8.40 5.95
N TYR A 377 -10.47 9.39 5.45
CA TYR A 377 -10.07 10.80 5.43
C TYR A 377 -9.72 11.30 6.84
N GLY A 378 -8.56 11.93 6.96
CA GLY A 378 -7.98 12.35 8.24
C GLY A 378 -7.18 11.26 8.96
N SER A 379 -6.99 10.09 8.34
CA SER A 379 -6.14 9.00 8.83
C SER A 379 -5.10 8.62 7.78
N SER A 380 -3.99 8.08 8.27
CA SER A 380 -2.88 7.52 7.49
C SER A 380 -2.58 6.13 8.05
N PHE A 381 -1.99 5.26 7.24
CA PHE A 381 -1.26 4.10 7.72
C PHE A 381 0.00 4.56 8.48
N THR A 382 0.38 3.83 9.53
CA THR A 382 1.79 3.81 9.98
C THR A 382 2.63 3.25 8.83
N LEU A 383 3.63 3.98 8.34
CA LEU A 383 4.55 3.47 7.33
C LEU A 383 5.51 2.44 7.95
N PRO A 384 6.09 1.51 7.17
CA PRO A 384 7.14 0.63 7.67
C PRO A 384 8.35 1.45 8.13
N TYR A 385 9.01 0.99 9.19
CA TYR A 385 10.32 1.48 9.61
C TYR A 385 11.34 0.81 8.71
N PHE A 386 11.70 1.48 7.62
CA PHE A 386 12.66 1.04 6.62
C PHE A 386 12.99 2.23 5.71
N GLU A 387 14.27 2.45 5.37
CA GLU A 387 14.71 3.59 4.57
C GLU A 387 15.05 3.16 3.14
N TYR A 388 14.57 3.93 2.16
CA TYR A 388 14.97 3.82 0.75
C TYR A 388 14.83 5.18 0.07
N ASP A 389 15.44 5.34 -1.10
CA ASP A 389 15.28 6.54 -1.92
C ASP A 389 13.85 6.64 -2.50
N ASP A 390 13.16 7.71 -2.14
CA ASP A 390 11.79 8.03 -2.53
C ASP A 390 11.64 8.43 -4.02
N GLU A 391 12.73 8.65 -4.77
CA GLU A 391 12.65 8.89 -6.22
C GLU A 391 12.36 7.62 -7.04
N HIS A 392 12.54 6.44 -6.44
CA HIS A 392 12.25 5.16 -7.10
C HIS A 392 10.79 5.00 -7.55
N ASP A 393 10.58 4.27 -8.64
CA ASP A 393 9.26 3.85 -9.10
C ASP A 393 8.59 2.84 -8.12
N ASP A 394 7.28 2.66 -8.26
CA ASP A 394 6.52 1.79 -7.35
C ASP A 394 6.94 0.31 -7.45
N TYR A 395 7.43 -0.16 -8.60
CA TYR A 395 7.83 -1.56 -8.79
C TYR A 395 9.08 -1.86 -7.97
N ARG A 396 10.05 -0.93 -8.00
CA ARG A 396 11.26 -0.98 -7.15
C ARG A 396 10.91 -0.85 -5.67
N LYS A 397 10.09 0.14 -5.28
CA LYS A 397 9.66 0.30 -3.89
C LYS A 397 8.96 -0.94 -3.34
N ILE A 398 8.10 -1.59 -4.14
CA ILE A 398 7.49 -2.89 -3.81
C ILE A 398 8.53 -3.98 -3.59
N SER A 399 9.58 -3.99 -4.42
CA SER A 399 10.67 -4.98 -4.37
C SER A 399 11.50 -4.90 -3.07
N PHE A 400 11.50 -3.74 -2.40
CA PHE A 400 12.17 -3.54 -1.11
C PHE A 400 11.36 -4.04 0.10
N LEU A 401 10.06 -4.29 -0.06
CA LEU A 401 9.16 -4.63 1.04
C LEU A 401 8.92 -6.15 1.13
N PRO A 402 9.07 -6.77 2.32
CA PRO A 402 8.70 -8.16 2.54
C PRO A 402 7.18 -8.37 2.58
N TYR A 403 6.74 -9.60 2.31
CA TYR A 403 5.32 -9.93 2.19
C TYR A 403 4.58 -9.97 3.52
N ASN A 404 3.71 -8.98 3.74
CA ASN A 404 2.86 -8.93 4.92
C ASN A 404 1.50 -9.63 4.72
N ASN A 405 1.48 -10.94 4.99
CA ASN A 405 0.29 -11.79 4.96
C ASN A 405 -0.87 -11.24 5.81
N ALA A 406 -0.60 -10.67 6.99
CA ALA A 406 -1.64 -10.12 7.88
C ALA A 406 -2.28 -8.86 7.28
N PHE A 407 -1.46 -7.95 6.74
CA PHE A 407 -1.94 -6.76 6.02
C PHE A 407 -2.83 -7.14 4.84
N TRP A 408 -2.38 -8.02 3.95
CA TRP A 408 -3.15 -8.43 2.77
C TRP A 408 -4.41 -9.23 3.12
N LYS A 409 -4.39 -10.09 4.15
CA LYS A 409 -5.59 -10.82 4.64
C LYS A 409 -6.63 -9.91 5.31
N SER A 410 -6.22 -8.78 5.88
CA SER A 410 -7.18 -7.79 6.40
C SER A 410 -8.09 -7.23 5.30
N GLY A 411 -7.54 -7.14 4.07
CA GLY A 411 -8.16 -6.52 2.90
C GLY A 411 -8.33 -5.01 3.00
N ASN A 412 -8.02 -4.36 4.13
CA ASN A 412 -8.24 -2.93 4.38
C ASN A 412 -9.66 -2.41 4.00
N GLY A 413 -10.68 -3.28 4.04
CA GLY A 413 -12.06 -2.95 3.64
C GLY A 413 -12.39 -3.19 2.16
N LEU A 414 -11.46 -3.73 1.37
CA LEU A 414 -11.61 -4.06 -0.05
C LEU A 414 -11.80 -5.59 -0.25
N LEU A 415 -12.49 -5.96 -1.32
CA LEU A 415 -12.69 -7.35 -1.74
C LEU A 415 -12.06 -7.62 -3.10
N THR A 416 -11.29 -8.71 -3.21
CA THR A 416 -10.78 -9.19 -4.49
C THR A 416 -11.91 -9.76 -5.34
N SER A 417 -12.00 -9.32 -6.59
CA SER A 417 -12.97 -9.76 -7.59
C SER A 417 -12.64 -11.14 -8.17
N GLU A 418 -13.61 -11.84 -8.77
CA GLU A 418 -13.33 -13.08 -9.49
C GLU A 418 -12.50 -12.81 -10.75
N LYS A 419 -12.73 -11.66 -11.42
CA LYS A 419 -11.89 -11.20 -12.54
C LYS A 419 -10.42 -11.00 -12.13
N GLN A 420 -10.15 -10.37 -10.97
CA GLN A 420 -8.78 -10.24 -10.44
C GLN A 420 -8.17 -11.61 -10.12
N LYS A 421 -8.92 -12.54 -9.51
CA LYS A 421 -8.41 -13.90 -9.24
C LYS A 421 -8.03 -14.63 -10.52
N TYR A 422 -8.87 -14.57 -11.56
CA TYR A 422 -8.55 -15.14 -12.87
C TYR A 422 -7.26 -14.56 -13.45
N LYS A 423 -7.09 -13.23 -13.43
CA LYS A 423 -5.87 -12.56 -13.89
C LYS A 423 -4.64 -12.98 -13.09
N LEU A 424 -4.77 -13.08 -11.76
CA LEU A 424 -3.70 -13.57 -10.90
C LEU A 424 -3.30 -15.01 -11.23
N SER A 425 -4.28 -15.92 -11.40
CA SER A 425 -3.99 -17.31 -11.78
C SER A 425 -3.35 -17.44 -13.16
N PHE A 426 -3.65 -16.56 -14.11
CA PHE A 426 -2.94 -16.49 -15.39
C PHE A 426 -1.48 -16.04 -15.18
N ILE A 427 -1.27 -14.95 -14.46
CA ILE A 427 0.07 -14.39 -14.23
C ILE A 427 0.96 -15.33 -13.40
N GLU A 428 0.39 -16.02 -12.41
CA GLU A 428 1.10 -17.03 -11.60
C GLU A 428 1.61 -18.22 -12.44
N LYS A 429 0.94 -18.51 -13.57
CA LYS A 429 1.30 -19.58 -14.49
C LYS A 429 2.27 -19.14 -15.61
N GLU A 430 2.06 -17.95 -16.17
CA GLU A 430 2.75 -17.46 -17.38
C GLU A 430 3.81 -16.37 -17.08
N GLY A 431 4.13 -16.14 -15.81
CA GLY A 431 4.85 -14.94 -15.38
C GLY A 431 5.44 -15.03 -13.98
N MET A 432 5.52 -13.87 -13.32
CA MET A 432 6.10 -13.71 -11.99
C MET A 432 5.21 -12.86 -11.09
N LEU A 433 5.29 -13.11 -9.79
CA LEU A 433 4.56 -12.38 -8.75
C LEU A 433 5.55 -11.78 -7.76
N LEU A 434 5.62 -10.45 -7.71
CA LEU A 434 6.39 -9.69 -6.74
C LEU A 434 5.50 -9.30 -5.56
N ASN A 435 5.93 -9.66 -4.35
CA ASN A 435 5.25 -9.38 -3.09
C ASN A 435 3.81 -9.95 -2.94
N PHE A 436 3.56 -11.16 -3.46
CA PHE A 436 2.30 -11.89 -3.25
C PHE A 436 2.36 -13.00 -2.18
N TYR A 437 3.55 -13.55 -1.95
CA TYR A 437 3.79 -14.69 -1.05
C TYR A 437 5.21 -14.61 -0.48
N ASP A 438 5.50 -15.36 0.60
CA ASP A 438 6.86 -15.59 1.10
C ASP A 438 7.60 -16.60 0.21
N LYS A 439 7.88 -16.20 -1.03
CA LYS A 439 8.69 -16.93 -2.00
C LYS A 439 9.72 -15.98 -2.60
N ASP A 440 10.99 -16.38 -2.55
CA ASP A 440 12.12 -15.68 -3.20
C ASP A 440 12.05 -15.86 -4.73
N LEU A 441 11.06 -15.25 -5.38
CA LEU A 441 10.76 -15.41 -6.80
C LEU A 441 11.56 -14.47 -7.71
N LEU A 442 12.89 -14.53 -7.63
CA LEU A 442 13.79 -13.74 -8.50
C LEU A 442 15.03 -14.48 -9.06
N ALA A 443 15.14 -15.79 -8.89
CA ALA A 443 16.34 -16.53 -9.31
C ALA A 443 16.50 -16.74 -10.85
N SER A 444 15.59 -16.25 -11.70
CA SER A 444 15.53 -16.68 -13.12
C SER A 444 15.10 -15.66 -14.20
N HIS A 445 14.77 -14.41 -13.87
CA HIS A 445 14.05 -13.51 -14.81
C HIS A 445 14.75 -12.19 -15.16
N GLY A 446 16.02 -12.28 -15.54
CA GLY A 446 16.70 -11.30 -16.39
C GLY A 446 17.02 -9.95 -15.74
N THR A 447 17.73 -9.11 -16.50
CA THR A 447 18.47 -7.94 -15.98
C THR A 447 17.60 -6.74 -15.58
N PHE A 448 16.27 -6.86 -15.59
CA PHE A 448 15.37 -5.71 -15.39
C PHE A 448 14.88 -5.57 -13.93
N PHE A 449 14.84 -6.67 -13.18
CA PHE A 449 14.65 -6.68 -11.73
C PHE A 449 15.96 -7.04 -11.00
N GLU A 450 17.08 -6.60 -11.55
CA GLU A 450 18.40 -6.85 -10.96
C GLU A 450 18.47 -6.26 -9.56
N THR A 451 18.76 -7.13 -8.60
CA THR A 451 18.99 -6.85 -7.18
C THR A 451 17.81 -6.22 -6.43
N ASN A 452 16.82 -7.05 -6.06
CA ASN A 452 16.05 -6.76 -4.84
C ASN A 452 16.97 -6.81 -3.61
N ASN A 453 16.56 -6.11 -2.55
CA ASN A 453 17.16 -6.28 -1.23
C ASN A 453 17.20 -7.76 -0.82
N ILE A 454 18.30 -8.17 -0.19
CA ILE A 454 18.47 -9.55 0.25
C ILE A 454 17.95 -9.65 1.69
N PHE A 455 16.80 -10.28 1.85
CA PHE A 455 16.26 -10.62 3.17
C PHE A 455 17.06 -11.77 3.79
N TRP A 456 17.35 -11.66 5.09
CA TRP A 456 18.03 -12.70 5.84
C TRP A 456 17.18 -13.98 5.89
N LYS A 457 17.80 -15.13 5.58
CA LYS A 457 17.22 -16.46 5.78
C LYS A 457 18.31 -17.40 6.26
N GLU A 458 17.98 -18.27 7.22
CA GLU A 458 18.89 -19.26 7.81
C GLU A 458 19.74 -19.98 6.74
N ASN A 459 19.09 -20.49 5.69
CA ASN A 459 19.68 -21.25 4.60
C ASN A 459 20.23 -20.43 3.40
N LYS A 460 20.27 -19.09 3.47
CA LYS A 460 20.73 -18.21 2.38
C LYS A 460 21.84 -17.29 2.86
N ARG A 461 23.01 -17.39 2.22
CA ARG A 461 24.22 -16.64 2.59
C ARG A 461 24.58 -15.63 1.51
N LEU A 462 25.20 -14.51 1.90
CA LEU A 462 25.77 -13.52 1.01
C LEU A 462 27.05 -14.05 0.36
N SER A 463 27.34 -13.64 -0.88
CA SER A 463 28.67 -13.79 -1.50
C SER A 463 29.14 -12.48 -2.14
N HIS A 464 30.45 -12.23 -2.09
CA HIS A 464 31.11 -11.06 -2.70
C HIS A 464 30.73 -10.86 -4.17
N SER A 465 30.69 -11.97 -4.92
CA SER A 465 30.51 -11.97 -6.38
C SER A 465 29.06 -11.89 -6.87
N LEU A 466 28.07 -12.22 -6.04
CA LEU A 466 26.65 -12.29 -6.45
C LEU A 466 25.70 -11.43 -5.62
N SER A 467 26.10 -11.00 -4.41
CA SER A 467 25.20 -10.31 -3.46
C SER A 467 25.48 -8.82 -3.30
N ILE A 468 26.60 -8.31 -3.84
CA ILE A 468 27.01 -6.91 -3.69
C ILE A 468 27.29 -6.31 -5.08
N PRO A 469 26.51 -5.31 -5.52
CA PRO A 469 26.74 -4.69 -6.82
C PRO A 469 28.09 -3.98 -6.89
N ARG A 470 28.82 -4.19 -7.99
CA ARG A 470 29.86 -3.25 -8.43
C ARG A 470 29.16 -2.11 -9.16
N LYS A 471 28.58 -1.20 -8.38
CA LYS A 471 27.72 -0.11 -8.87
C LYS A 471 28.40 0.73 -9.96
N ASP A 472 29.72 0.92 -9.81
CA ASP A 472 30.60 1.51 -10.81
C ASP A 472 31.88 0.69 -11.03
N THR A 473 32.43 0.74 -12.25
CA THR A 473 33.82 0.33 -12.50
C THR A 473 34.74 1.48 -12.12
N LEU A 474 35.06 1.58 -10.82
CA LEU A 474 36.01 2.57 -10.32
C LEU A 474 37.34 2.49 -11.08
N SER A 475 37.88 3.65 -11.48
CA SER A 475 39.17 3.69 -12.16
C SER A 475 40.29 3.23 -11.22
N GLN A 476 41.30 2.54 -11.77
CA GLN A 476 42.43 2.08 -10.96
C GLN A 476 43.17 3.24 -10.27
N SER A 477 43.16 4.44 -10.86
CA SER A 477 43.70 5.65 -10.23
C SER A 477 42.91 6.10 -9.01
N PHE A 478 41.57 5.99 -9.04
CA PHE A 478 40.73 6.28 -7.87
C PHE A 478 40.97 5.25 -6.76
N ILE A 479 40.92 3.95 -7.08
CA ILE A 479 41.17 2.86 -6.12
C ILE A 479 42.53 3.01 -5.43
N ASN A 480 43.57 3.41 -6.18
CA ASN A 480 44.92 3.62 -5.63
C ASN A 480 45.07 4.90 -4.77
N GLN A 481 44.10 5.80 -4.79
CA GLN A 481 44.10 7.07 -4.03
C GLN A 481 43.09 7.08 -2.86
N SER A 482 42.12 6.18 -2.86
CA SER A 482 41.14 6.00 -1.78
C SER A 482 41.72 5.33 -0.53
N TYR A 483 41.17 5.65 0.64
CA TYR A 483 41.38 4.82 1.83
C TYR A 483 40.56 3.54 1.74
N GLN A 484 40.98 2.48 2.45
CA GLN A 484 40.28 1.19 2.48
C GLN A 484 38.81 1.32 2.94
N THR A 485 38.51 2.32 3.77
CA THR A 485 37.15 2.68 4.23
C THR A 485 36.24 3.22 3.14
N ASP A 486 36.81 3.79 2.08
CA ASP A 486 36.06 4.44 1.00
C ASP A 486 35.71 3.42 -0.10
N LEU A 487 36.28 2.21 -0.02
CA LEU A 487 36.14 1.14 -1.00
C LEU A 487 35.09 0.08 -0.62
N TYR A 488 34.39 0.24 0.51
CA TYR A 488 33.24 -0.58 0.85
C TYR A 488 32.19 0.17 1.68
N ASN A 489 30.93 -0.21 1.51
CA ASN A 489 29.83 0.08 2.41
C ASN A 489 29.01 -1.20 2.59
N ILE A 490 28.63 -1.51 3.84
CA ILE A 490 27.80 -2.67 4.16
C ILE A 490 26.59 -2.13 4.93
N ARG A 491 25.49 -1.90 4.23
CA ARG A 491 24.25 -1.37 4.81
C ARG A 491 23.28 -2.54 5.06
N VAL A 492 23.08 -2.85 6.33
CA VAL A 492 21.99 -3.72 6.78
C VAL A 492 21.01 -2.89 7.57
N GLN A 493 19.73 -3.01 7.23
CA GLN A 493 18.63 -2.34 7.91
C GLN A 493 17.73 -3.36 8.61
N LEU A 494 17.05 -2.93 9.68
CA LEU A 494 15.94 -3.68 10.26
C LEU A 494 14.64 -3.14 9.67
N PHE A 495 13.90 -3.98 8.97
CA PHE A 495 12.54 -3.67 8.55
C PHE A 495 11.57 -3.95 9.71
N LEU A 496 10.63 -3.04 9.98
CA LEU A 496 9.49 -3.28 10.86
C LEU A 496 8.21 -2.65 10.29
N ASP A 497 7.24 -3.46 9.90
CA ASP A 497 5.92 -3.01 9.45
C ASP A 497 4.84 -3.26 10.51
N ILE A 498 4.16 -2.20 10.93
CA ILE A 498 3.14 -2.23 11.98
C ILE A 498 1.76 -1.97 11.37
N ASN A 499 0.79 -2.83 11.71
CA ASN A 499 -0.57 -2.75 11.21
C ASN A 499 -1.58 -2.97 12.34
N GLN A 500 -2.46 -1.98 12.55
CA GLN A 500 -3.59 -2.09 13.47
C GLN A 500 -4.76 -2.77 12.75
N ILE A 501 -5.09 -4.00 13.15
CA ILE A 501 -6.16 -4.82 12.58
C ILE A 501 -7.19 -5.10 13.68
N GLY A 502 -8.29 -4.35 13.64
CA GLY A 502 -9.24 -4.29 14.76
C GLY A 502 -8.55 -3.72 16.00
N ASP A 503 -8.69 -4.41 17.13
CA ASP A 503 -8.09 -4.03 18.41
C ASP A 503 -6.69 -4.67 18.62
N SER A 504 -6.17 -5.39 17.62
CA SER A 504 -4.84 -6.01 17.66
C SER A 504 -3.83 -5.25 16.82
N ILE A 505 -2.62 -5.07 17.37
CA ILE A 505 -1.45 -4.62 16.60
C ILE A 505 -0.72 -5.86 16.10
N GLN A 506 -0.64 -6.01 14.78
CA GLN A 506 0.19 -7.00 14.10
C GLN A 506 1.47 -6.33 13.63
N HIS A 507 2.60 -7.03 13.74
CA HIS A 507 3.88 -6.59 13.21
C HIS A 507 4.50 -7.65 12.30
N LEU A 508 5.34 -7.21 11.38
CA LEU A 508 6.24 -8.03 10.58
C LEU A 508 7.62 -7.37 10.64
N SER A 509 8.65 -8.09 11.09
CA SER A 509 10.03 -7.62 11.02
C SER A 509 10.89 -8.51 10.13
N ALA A 510 11.92 -7.93 9.51
CA ALA A 510 12.90 -8.65 8.69
C ALA A 510 14.27 -7.96 8.76
N THR A 511 15.35 -8.73 8.61
CA THR A 511 16.71 -8.18 8.51
C THR A 511 17.06 -8.08 7.02
N VAL A 512 17.42 -6.89 6.57
CA VAL A 512 17.47 -6.53 5.15
C VAL A 512 18.87 -6.06 4.79
N PHE A 513 19.56 -6.81 3.93
CA PHE A 513 20.79 -6.33 3.30
C PHE A 513 20.40 -5.43 2.12
N ASP A 514 20.76 -4.15 2.23
CA ASP A 514 20.43 -3.11 1.27
C ASP A 514 21.45 -3.14 0.13
N VAL A 515 21.05 -3.72 -1.00
CA VAL A 515 21.92 -3.91 -2.17
C VAL A 515 22.16 -2.62 -2.95
N PHE A 516 21.35 -1.58 -2.76
CA PHE A 516 21.48 -0.31 -3.49
C PHE A 516 22.55 0.57 -2.87
N GLU A 517 22.67 0.50 -1.55
CA GLU A 517 23.59 1.29 -0.75
C GLU A 517 24.88 0.54 -0.41
N SER A 518 24.85 -0.79 -0.41
CA SER A 518 26.03 -1.63 -0.16
C SER A 518 26.90 -1.79 -1.41
N PHE A 519 28.21 -1.65 -1.23
CA PHE A 519 29.22 -1.90 -2.26
C PHE A 519 30.49 -2.47 -1.62
N TYR A 520 31.27 -3.25 -2.38
CA TYR A 520 32.52 -3.83 -1.86
C TYR A 520 33.54 -3.98 -3.01
N HIS A 521 34.36 -2.95 -3.19
CA HIS A 521 35.36 -2.88 -4.26
C HIS A 521 36.71 -3.49 -3.88
N LEU A 522 36.88 -3.94 -2.63
CA LEU A 522 38.08 -4.63 -2.19
C LEU A 522 38.16 -6.06 -2.80
N PRO A 523 39.37 -6.58 -3.06
CA PRO A 523 39.55 -7.94 -3.55
C PRO A 523 38.92 -8.99 -2.62
N GLU A 524 38.32 -10.03 -3.20
CA GLU A 524 37.82 -11.17 -2.43
C GLU A 524 39.00 -11.94 -1.80
N GLN A 525 38.88 -12.26 -0.52
CA GLN A 525 39.81 -13.06 0.26
C GLN A 525 39.07 -14.29 0.82
N SER A 526 39.80 -15.32 1.24
CA SER A 526 39.20 -16.55 1.78
C SER A 526 38.23 -16.30 2.94
N TYR A 527 38.47 -15.25 3.74
CA TYR A 527 37.62 -14.86 4.86
C TYR A 527 36.45 -13.92 4.50
N THR A 528 36.41 -13.34 3.29
CA THR A 528 35.46 -12.26 2.95
C THR A 528 34.00 -12.68 3.08
N ASN A 529 33.62 -13.84 2.56
CA ASN A 529 32.22 -14.30 2.65
C ASN A 529 31.81 -14.64 4.09
N CYS A 530 32.72 -15.20 4.90
CA CYS A 530 32.48 -15.41 6.33
C CYS A 530 32.32 -14.09 7.08
N PHE A 531 33.18 -13.11 6.78
CA PHE A 531 33.11 -11.76 7.35
C PHE A 531 31.77 -11.07 7.05
N LEU A 532 31.31 -11.11 5.79
CA LEU A 532 30.03 -10.52 5.37
C LEU A 532 28.82 -11.20 6.02
N ASN A 533 28.83 -12.53 6.12
CA ASN A 533 27.69 -13.25 6.71
C ASN A 533 27.63 -13.10 8.23
N ILE A 534 28.75 -13.12 8.96
CA ILE A 534 28.74 -12.82 10.40
C ILE A 534 28.24 -11.39 10.66
N TYR A 535 28.58 -10.40 9.82
CA TYR A 535 28.01 -9.05 9.92
C TYR A 535 26.47 -9.09 9.82
N PHE A 536 25.95 -9.77 8.79
CA PHE A 536 24.51 -9.84 8.53
C PHE A 536 23.74 -10.64 9.60
N ASP A 537 24.34 -11.72 10.09
CA ASP A 537 23.80 -12.56 11.17
C ASP A 537 23.77 -11.80 12.51
N LEU A 538 24.75 -10.94 12.81
CA LEU A 538 24.73 -10.10 14.00
C LEU A 538 23.55 -9.10 13.99
N CYS A 539 23.17 -8.57 12.83
CA CYS A 539 21.96 -7.74 12.71
C CYS A 539 20.68 -8.55 12.95
N GLU A 540 20.62 -9.79 12.45
CA GLU A 540 19.48 -10.69 12.68
C GLU A 540 19.31 -11.04 14.18
N ILE A 541 20.41 -11.21 14.91
CA ILE A 541 20.37 -11.43 16.37
C ILE A 541 19.65 -10.27 17.08
N GLU A 542 19.98 -9.01 16.72
CA GLU A 542 19.31 -7.84 17.31
C GLU A 542 17.84 -7.74 16.87
N ARG A 543 17.50 -8.08 15.62
CA ARG A 543 16.10 -8.20 15.18
C ARG A 543 15.33 -9.24 16.00
N GLN A 544 15.90 -10.42 16.26
CA GLN A 544 15.22 -11.45 17.04
C GLN A 544 15.02 -11.04 18.51
N ARG A 545 15.95 -10.26 19.09
CA ARG A 545 15.77 -9.65 20.43
C ARG A 545 14.64 -8.61 20.43
N MET A 546 14.56 -7.78 19.39
CA MET A 546 13.45 -6.84 19.19
C MET A 546 12.12 -7.59 19.08
N GLU A 547 12.03 -8.58 18.19
CA GLU A 547 10.81 -9.38 17.96
C GLU A 547 10.35 -10.08 19.25
N LYS A 548 11.26 -10.67 20.03
CA LYS A 548 10.97 -11.26 21.34
C LYS A 548 10.44 -10.23 22.35
N THR A 549 10.90 -8.98 22.25
CA THR A 549 10.41 -7.87 23.09
C THR A 549 9.01 -7.43 22.64
N LEU A 550 8.80 -7.25 21.33
CA LEU A 550 7.52 -6.86 20.73
C LEU A 550 6.41 -7.90 20.93
N THR A 551 6.76 -9.19 20.98
CA THR A 551 5.81 -10.30 21.19
C THR A 551 5.54 -10.61 22.67
N SER A 552 6.34 -10.10 23.60
CA SER A 552 6.21 -10.40 25.05
C SER A 552 4.90 -9.91 25.69
N ARG A 553 4.31 -8.83 25.14
CA ARG A 553 3.02 -8.24 25.53
C ARG A 553 2.49 -7.35 24.41
N GLN A 554 1.28 -6.80 24.58
CA GLN A 554 0.87 -5.65 23.77
C GLN A 554 1.65 -4.40 24.18
N HIS A 555 2.02 -3.61 23.17
CA HIS A 555 2.73 -2.34 23.28
C HIS A 555 1.96 -1.24 22.57
N THR A 556 2.02 -0.03 23.08
CA THR A 556 1.54 1.17 22.40
C THR A 556 2.47 1.56 21.24
N MET A 557 1.97 2.34 20.28
CA MET A 557 2.79 2.77 19.13
C MET A 557 4.08 3.52 19.56
N ALA A 558 4.02 4.30 20.64
CA ALA A 558 5.18 5.00 21.18
C ALA A 558 6.20 4.07 21.85
N GLU A 559 5.75 2.99 22.49
CA GLU A 559 6.65 1.95 23.02
C GLU A 559 7.32 1.18 21.89
N ILE A 560 6.59 0.86 20.81
CA ILE A 560 7.17 0.16 19.64
C ILE A 560 8.23 1.04 18.95
N ASP A 561 7.95 2.32 18.74
CA ASP A 561 8.90 3.30 18.20
C ASP A 561 10.19 3.38 19.04
N ALA A 562 10.06 3.41 20.37
CA ALA A 562 11.21 3.41 21.29
C ALA A 562 12.00 2.09 21.23
N ILE A 563 11.32 0.93 21.21
CA ILE A 563 11.93 -0.40 21.10
C ILE A 563 12.73 -0.51 19.78
N TYR A 564 12.14 -0.10 18.66
CA TYR A 564 12.80 -0.11 17.36
C TYR A 564 14.04 0.79 17.35
N LYS A 565 13.91 2.04 17.80
CA LYS A 565 15.04 3.00 17.86
C LYS A 565 16.19 2.50 18.72
N GLN A 566 15.89 1.92 19.88
CA GLN A 566 16.94 1.33 20.73
C GLN A 566 17.61 0.14 20.04
N THR A 567 16.83 -0.74 19.39
CA THR A 567 17.38 -1.89 18.64
C THR A 567 18.33 -1.44 17.53
N VAL A 568 18.01 -0.37 16.79
CA VAL A 568 18.90 0.19 15.75
C VAL A 568 20.20 0.74 16.36
N VAL A 569 20.13 1.39 17.52
CA VAL A 569 21.33 1.86 18.26
C VAL A 569 22.20 0.67 18.70
N ASP A 570 21.59 -0.37 19.25
CA ASP A 570 22.29 -1.57 19.72
C ASP A 570 22.93 -2.35 18.56
N MET A 571 22.21 -2.51 17.44
CA MET A 571 22.73 -3.07 16.19
C MET A 571 23.94 -2.30 15.68
N ASN A 572 23.85 -0.98 15.57
CA ASN A 572 24.96 -0.14 15.10
C ASN A 572 26.17 -0.20 16.04
N ALA A 573 25.95 -0.32 17.36
CA ALA A 573 27.03 -0.50 18.33
C ALA A 573 27.69 -1.89 18.22
N THR A 574 26.91 -2.94 17.99
CA THR A 574 27.38 -4.31 17.77
C THR A 574 28.20 -4.41 16.47
N THR A 575 27.66 -3.95 15.34
CA THR A 575 28.34 -4.02 14.04
C THR A 575 29.59 -3.14 13.98
N SER A 576 29.58 -1.94 14.56
CA SER A 576 30.76 -1.07 14.66
C SER A 576 31.89 -1.72 15.48
N ARG A 577 31.55 -2.43 16.57
CA ARG A 577 32.52 -3.17 17.37
C ARG A 577 33.08 -4.36 16.60
N TYR A 578 32.22 -5.11 15.91
CA TYR A 578 32.60 -6.20 15.04
C TYR A 578 33.62 -5.75 13.98
N LEU A 579 33.28 -4.75 13.16
CA LEU A 579 34.16 -4.20 12.11
C LEU A 579 35.54 -3.81 12.66
N LYS A 580 35.57 -3.09 13.80
CA LYS A 580 36.80 -2.66 14.47
C LYS A 580 37.65 -3.82 15.00
N GLU A 581 37.02 -4.87 15.53
CA GLU A 581 37.73 -6.02 16.11
C GLU A 581 38.26 -6.99 15.04
N VAL A 582 37.50 -7.24 13.98
CA VAL A 582 37.86 -8.25 12.96
C VAL A 582 38.71 -7.72 11.81
N LYS A 583 38.76 -6.39 11.61
CA LYS A 583 39.50 -5.74 10.51
C LYS A 583 39.18 -6.38 9.14
N LEU A 584 37.92 -6.26 8.70
CA LEU A 584 37.43 -6.86 7.44
C LEU A 584 37.58 -8.40 7.34
N GLY A 585 37.87 -9.08 8.46
CA GLY A 585 38.06 -10.52 8.56
C GLY A 585 39.52 -10.97 8.66
N GLU A 586 40.50 -10.06 8.47
CA GLU A 586 41.94 -10.35 8.61
C GLU A 586 42.28 -10.92 9.99
N ASN A 587 41.62 -10.44 11.06
CA ASN A 587 41.83 -10.94 12.41
C ASN A 587 40.96 -12.18 12.67
N THR A 588 41.41 -13.32 12.13
CA THR A 588 40.74 -14.62 12.22
C THR A 588 40.41 -15.06 13.66
N LYS A 589 41.23 -14.69 14.65
CA LYS A 589 40.95 -14.95 16.07
C LYS A 589 39.66 -14.25 16.53
N ASN A 590 39.53 -12.96 16.21
CA ASN A 590 38.31 -12.22 16.53
C ASN A 590 37.14 -12.66 15.64
N LEU A 591 37.37 -12.99 14.36
CA LEU A 591 36.33 -13.54 13.48
C LEU A 591 35.71 -14.82 14.08
N LYS A 592 36.53 -15.76 14.58
CA LYS A 592 36.08 -16.98 15.25
C LYS A 592 35.37 -16.70 16.60
N LYS A 593 35.81 -15.68 17.35
CA LYS A 593 35.10 -15.19 18.56
C LYS A 593 33.67 -14.72 18.23
N TRP A 594 33.51 -13.92 17.17
CA TRP A 594 32.19 -13.40 16.77
C TRP A 594 31.31 -14.49 16.13
N ASN A 595 31.90 -15.38 15.33
CA ASN A 595 31.22 -16.57 14.81
C ASN A 595 30.60 -17.43 15.92
N LYS A 596 31.31 -17.61 17.04
CA LYS A 596 30.78 -18.35 18.18
C LYS A 596 29.51 -17.72 18.78
N ILE A 597 29.38 -16.39 18.77
CA ILE A 597 28.17 -15.70 19.23
C ILE A 597 27.01 -15.96 18.25
N VAL A 598 27.30 -16.02 16.95
CA VAL A 598 26.33 -16.36 15.90
C VAL A 598 25.88 -17.82 16.01
N ASP A 599 26.80 -18.75 16.22
CA ASP A 599 26.52 -20.18 16.43
C ASP A 599 25.68 -20.41 17.70
N GLU A 600 26.05 -19.79 18.83
CA GLU A 600 25.31 -19.90 20.11
C GLU A 600 23.89 -19.33 20.06
N PHE A 601 23.58 -18.37 19.18
CA PHE A 601 22.27 -17.71 19.10
C PHE A 601 21.40 -18.18 17.92
N LEU A 602 22.00 -18.40 16.75
CA LEU A 602 21.32 -18.76 15.49
C LEU A 602 21.59 -20.20 15.04
N GLY A 603 22.56 -20.91 15.63
CA GLY A 603 22.96 -22.26 15.19
C GLY A 603 23.75 -22.28 13.87
N ILE A 604 24.37 -21.15 13.50
CA ILE A 604 25.08 -20.96 12.23
C ILE A 604 26.58 -20.80 12.46
N ASP A 605 27.36 -21.81 12.08
CA ASP A 605 28.82 -21.78 12.06
C ASP A 605 29.35 -21.34 10.68
N ASN A 606 29.45 -20.03 10.44
CA ASN A 606 30.00 -19.46 9.21
C ASN A 606 31.47 -19.87 8.98
N VAL A 607 32.27 -19.98 10.04
CA VAL A 607 33.67 -20.41 9.95
C VAL A 607 33.79 -21.81 9.34
N LYS A 608 32.93 -22.75 9.75
CA LYS A 608 32.82 -24.08 9.13
C LYS A 608 32.21 -24.04 7.74
N LEU A 609 31.17 -23.24 7.50
CA LEU A 609 30.51 -23.11 6.19
C LEU A 609 31.47 -22.60 5.09
N PHE A 610 32.40 -21.71 5.45
CA PHE A 610 33.38 -21.12 4.53
C PHE A 610 34.81 -21.69 4.64
N GLY A 611 35.04 -22.68 5.52
CA GLY A 611 36.29 -23.45 5.59
C GLY A 611 37.50 -22.73 6.20
N LEU A 612 37.33 -22.06 7.36
CA LEU A 612 38.32 -21.14 7.96
C LEU A 612 38.90 -21.57 9.32
#